data_AF-A0A8J8FHY6-F1
#
_entry.id   AF-A0A8J8FHY6-F1
#
_cell.length_a   1.000
_cell.length_b   1.000
_cell.length_c   1.000
_cell.angle_alpha   90.00
_cell.angle_beta   90.00
_cell.angle_gamma   90.00
#
_symmetry.space_group_name_H-M   'P 1'
#
loop_
_entity.id
_entity.type
_entity.pdbx_description
1 polymer ?
#
loop_
_entity_poly.entity_id
_entity_poly.type
_entity_poly.pdbx_seq_one_letter_code
_entity_poly.pdbx_strand_id
1 'polypeptide(L)'
;MEIKEIRPIDIARRLRTESNESFFSWVKLVIALSSSFLSVLIAFKSNYVPSNPQYLFLLSLGYISFLVTIVSGLIILHSETQTKLDSANRIEKIITIHGEQAAVDDINNRNGKSIARPIYYWAQYVFHISFGLSLSFIVSFVLSNL
;
A
#
# COMPACT_ATOMS: atom_id res chain seq x y z
N MET A 1 23.07 27.05 16.11
CA MET A 1 22.12 26.27 15.28
C MET A 1 20.99 25.89 16.23
N GLU A 2 19.91 26.68 16.24
CA GLU A 2 18.77 26.40 17.12
C GLU A 2 18.19 25.05 16.73
N ILE A 3 18.27 24.09 17.64
CA ILE A 3 17.53 22.83 17.52
C ILE A 3 16.08 23.25 17.66
N LYS A 4 15.36 23.31 16.54
CA LYS A 4 13.91 23.53 16.53
C LYS A 4 13.32 22.44 17.43
N GLU A 5 12.85 22.82 18.61
CA GLU A 5 12.30 21.90 19.59
C GLU A 5 11.02 21.31 18.98
N ILE A 6 11.13 20.10 18.42
CA ILE A 6 10.01 19.46 17.76
C ILE A 6 9.03 19.05 18.86
N ARG A 7 7.93 19.78 19.01
CA ARG A 7 6.94 19.46 20.03
C ARG A 7 6.29 18.11 19.69
N PRO A 8 6.13 17.20 20.67
CA PRO A 8 5.46 15.91 20.47
C PRO A 8 4.07 16.04 19.82
N ILE A 9 3.35 17.13 20.10
CA ILE A 9 2.04 17.43 19.50
C ILE A 9 2.13 17.67 17.97
N ASP A 10 3.19 18.31 17.50
CA ASP A 10 3.41 18.59 16.09
C ASP A 10 3.72 17.29 15.32
N ILE A 11 4.42 16.35 15.98
CA ILE A 11 4.69 15.00 15.46
C ILE A 11 3.38 14.21 15.34
N ALA A 12 2.53 14.21 16.37
CA ALA A 12 1.23 13.53 16.31
C ALA A 12 0.32 14.10 15.20
N ARG A 13 0.32 15.43 15.02
CA ARG A 13 -0.44 16.10 13.96
C ARG A 13 0.08 15.72 12.57
N ARG A 14 1.41 15.72 12.39
CA ARG A 14 2.06 15.31 11.14
C ARG A 14 1.73 13.87 10.78
N LEU A 15 1.78 12.94 11.73
CA LEU A 15 1.43 11.53 11.52
C LEU A 15 -0.02 11.35 11.04
N ARG A 16 -0.96 12.14 11.56
CA ARG A 16 -2.37 12.17 11.11
C ARG A 16 -2.53 12.75 9.70
N THR A 17 -1.79 13.81 9.36
CA THR A 17 -1.84 14.37 8.00
C THR A 17 -1.25 13.39 6.99
N GLU A 18 -0.08 12.82 7.29
CA GLU A 18 0.57 11.82 6.43
C GLU A 18 -0.28 10.56 6.24
N SER A 19 -1.07 10.15 7.24
CA SER A 19 -1.98 9.01 7.10
C SER A 19 -3.10 9.30 6.10
N ASN A 20 -3.65 10.51 6.11
CA ASN A 20 -4.70 10.91 5.16
C ASN A 20 -4.15 11.06 3.73
N GLU A 21 -2.98 11.68 3.56
CA GLU A 21 -2.34 11.83 2.24
C GLU A 21 -1.99 10.49 1.60
N SER A 22 -1.47 9.55 2.40
CA SER A 22 -1.15 8.19 1.95
C SER A 22 -2.43 7.50 1.45
N PHE A 23 -3.54 7.63 2.20
CA PHE A 23 -4.83 7.06 1.83
C PHE A 23 -5.36 7.62 0.51
N PHE A 24 -5.41 8.96 0.36
CA PHE A 24 -5.90 9.58 -0.87
C PHE A 24 -5.04 9.27 -2.09
N SER A 25 -3.72 9.24 -1.92
CA SER A 25 -2.79 8.90 -3.00
C SER A 25 -3.02 7.46 -3.49
N TRP A 26 -3.25 6.53 -2.57
CA TRP A 26 -3.55 5.15 -2.93
C TRP A 26 -4.91 4.99 -3.60
N VAL A 27 -5.96 5.66 -3.11
CA VAL A 27 -7.28 5.63 -3.75
C VAL A 27 -7.18 6.12 -5.21
N LYS A 28 -6.45 7.21 -5.45
CA LYS A 28 -6.19 7.70 -6.81
C LYS A 28 -5.47 6.65 -7.66
N LEU A 29 -4.47 5.98 -7.10
CA LEU A 29 -3.72 4.93 -7.80
C LEU A 29 -4.59 3.71 -8.12
N VAL A 30 -5.46 3.26 -7.20
CA VAL A 30 -6.41 2.17 -7.45
C VAL A 30 -7.41 2.56 -8.54
N ILE A 31 -7.95 3.78 -8.51
CA ILE A 31 -8.87 4.27 -9.56
C ILE A 31 -8.15 4.32 -10.92
N ALA A 32 -6.92 4.83 -10.96
CA ALA A 32 -6.12 4.89 -12.18
C ALA A 32 -5.83 3.48 -12.73
N LEU A 33 -5.36 2.55 -11.90
CA LEU A 33 -5.12 1.16 -12.28
C LEU A 33 -6.40 0.48 -12.76
N SER A 34 -7.51 0.65 -12.05
CA SER A 34 -8.81 0.08 -12.44
C SER A 34 -9.30 0.64 -13.78
N SER A 35 -9.11 1.95 -14.00
CA SER A 35 -9.47 2.60 -15.27
C SER A 35 -8.59 2.15 -16.42
N SER A 36 -7.27 2.12 -16.25
CA SER A 36 -6.34 1.60 -17.27
C SER A 36 -6.62 0.14 -17.58
N PHE A 37 -6.90 -0.66 -16.55
CA PHE A 37 -7.26 -2.06 -16.70
C PHE A 37 -8.56 -2.24 -17.50
N LEU A 38 -9.60 -1.45 -17.19
CA LEU A 38 -10.85 -1.46 -17.95
C LEU A 38 -10.63 -1.06 -19.42
N SER A 39 -9.80 -0.05 -19.69
CA SER A 39 -9.46 0.36 -21.06
C SER A 39 -8.75 -0.75 -21.83
N VAL A 40 -7.79 -1.44 -21.20
CA VAL A 40 -7.09 -2.59 -21.79
C VAL A 40 -8.10 -3.70 -22.10
N LEU A 41 -9.02 -3.99 -21.18
CA LEU A 41 -10.02 -5.05 -21.34
C LEU A 41 -11.00 -4.75 -22.49
N ILE A 42 -11.41 -3.48 -22.63
CA ILE A 42 -12.24 -3.01 -23.76
C ILE A 42 -11.46 -3.18 -25.09
N ALA A 43 -10.19 -2.76 -25.13
CA ALA A 43 -9.36 -2.89 -26.32
C ALA A 43 -9.14 -4.36 -26.72
N PHE A 44 -8.96 -5.25 -25.75
CA PHE A 44 -8.89 -6.70 -25.98
C PHE A 44 -10.22 -7.23 -26.54
N LYS A 45 -11.35 -6.86 -25.95
CA LYS A 45 -12.68 -7.32 -26.40
C LYS A 45 -12.98 -6.90 -27.84
N SER A 46 -12.57 -5.71 -28.26
CA SER A 46 -12.90 -5.19 -29.58
C SER A 46 -11.99 -5.69 -30.70
N ASN A 47 -10.72 -6.01 -30.42
CA ASN A 47 -9.71 -6.19 -31.46
C ASN A 47 -8.91 -7.50 -31.39
N TYR A 48 -9.06 -8.31 -30.34
CA TYR A 48 -8.15 -9.44 -30.12
C TYR A 48 -8.79 -10.78 -30.48
N VAL A 49 -8.34 -11.37 -31.59
CA VAL A 49 -8.57 -12.78 -31.92
C VAL A 49 -7.28 -13.54 -31.58
N PRO A 50 -7.27 -14.41 -30.57
CA PRO A 50 -6.05 -15.12 -30.16
C PRO A 50 -5.60 -16.09 -31.26
N SER A 51 -4.32 -15.98 -31.68
CA SER A 51 -3.68 -16.95 -32.57
C SER A 51 -3.63 -18.35 -31.94
N ASN A 52 -3.45 -18.41 -30.62
CA ASN A 52 -3.40 -19.66 -29.86
C ASN A 52 -4.40 -19.62 -28.68
N PRO A 53 -5.67 -20.03 -28.88
CA PRO A 53 -6.71 -19.97 -27.86
C PRO A 53 -6.42 -20.84 -26.63
N GLN A 54 -5.55 -21.84 -26.79
CA GLN A 54 -5.13 -22.74 -25.71
C GLN A 54 -4.41 -22.02 -24.57
N TYR A 55 -3.80 -20.87 -24.84
CA TYR A 55 -3.05 -20.09 -23.84
C TYR A 55 -3.88 -19.01 -23.13
N LEU A 56 -5.19 -18.91 -23.41
CA LEU A 56 -6.07 -17.94 -22.75
C LEU A 56 -6.08 -18.07 -21.21
N PHE A 57 -5.80 -19.25 -20.67
CA PHE A 57 -5.71 -19.44 -19.22
C PHE A 57 -4.58 -18.63 -18.58
N LEU A 58 -3.47 -18.35 -19.31
CA LEU A 58 -2.38 -17.50 -18.81
C LEU A 58 -2.87 -16.08 -18.56
N LEU A 59 -3.74 -15.56 -19.43
CA LEU A 59 -4.35 -14.25 -19.26
C LEU A 59 -5.23 -14.22 -18.00
N SER A 60 -6.05 -15.26 -17.79
CA SER A 60 -6.86 -15.39 -16.57
C SER A 60 -6.01 -15.46 -15.29
N LEU A 61 -4.92 -16.24 -15.29
CA LEU A 61 -3.98 -16.31 -14.16
C LEU A 61 -3.27 -14.97 -13.90
N GLY A 62 -2.90 -14.26 -14.96
CA GLY A 62 -2.35 -12.91 -14.89
C GLY A 62 -3.31 -11.94 -14.20
N TYR A 63 -4.60 -12.01 -14.56
CA TYR A 63 -5.65 -11.20 -13.94
C TYR A 63 -5.92 -11.55 -12.48
N ILE A 64 -5.99 -12.83 -12.13
CA ILE A 64 -6.16 -13.26 -10.73
C ILE A 64 -4.99 -12.77 -9.89
N SER A 65 -3.76 -12.94 -10.38
CA SER A 65 -2.54 -12.49 -9.68
C SER A 65 -2.53 -10.96 -9.51
N PHE A 66 -3.00 -10.21 -10.50
CA PHE A 66 -3.14 -8.76 -10.42
C PHE A 66 -4.17 -8.34 -9.37
N LEU A 67 -5.30 -9.03 -9.29
CA LEU A 67 -6.33 -8.76 -8.28
C LEU A 67 -5.79 -9.00 -6.86
N VAL A 68 -5.04 -10.08 -6.65
CA VAL A 68 -4.34 -10.34 -5.38
C VAL A 68 -3.33 -9.23 -5.05
N THR A 69 -2.65 -8.68 -6.05
CA THR A 69 -1.74 -7.53 -5.88
C THR A 69 -2.51 -6.30 -5.37
N ILE A 70 -3.67 -6.00 -5.95
CA ILE A 70 -4.50 -4.85 -5.51
C ILE A 70 -4.97 -5.05 -4.06
N VAL A 71 -5.49 -6.24 -3.73
CA VAL A 71 -6.01 -6.54 -2.38
C VAL A 71 -4.90 -6.49 -1.34
N SER A 72 -3.73 -7.07 -1.62
CA SER A 72 -2.59 -6.99 -0.71
C SER A 72 -2.11 -5.55 -0.51
N GLY A 73 -2.09 -4.73 -1.58
CA GLY A 73 -1.80 -3.30 -1.48
C GLY A 73 -2.78 -2.53 -0.57
N LEU A 74 -4.07 -2.86 -0.60
CA LEU A 74 -5.07 -2.28 0.31
C LEU A 74 -4.78 -2.64 1.78
N ILE A 75 -4.37 -3.89 2.04
CA ILE A 75 -4.02 -4.35 3.38
C ILE A 75 -2.76 -3.63 3.90
N ILE A 76 -1.74 -3.48 3.07
CA ILE A 76 -0.50 -2.75 3.38
C ILE A 76 -0.86 -1.32 3.80
N LEU A 77 -1.63 -0.60 2.96
CA LEU A 77 -2.03 0.77 3.22
C LEU A 77 -2.85 0.90 4.50
N HIS A 78 -3.83 0.01 4.69
CA HIS A 78 -4.66 0.01 5.88
C HIS A 78 -3.81 -0.17 7.14
N SER A 79 -2.85 -1.10 7.11
CA SER A 79 -1.94 -1.34 8.21
C SER A 79 -0.99 -0.16 8.46
N GLU A 80 -0.48 0.51 7.43
CA GLU A 80 0.34 1.72 7.59
C GLU A 80 -0.46 2.88 8.20
N THR A 81 -1.68 3.09 7.70
CA THR A 81 -2.59 4.14 8.18
C THR A 81 -2.93 3.91 9.65
N GLN A 82 -3.29 2.67 10.01
CA GLN A 82 -3.54 2.30 11.42
C GLN A 82 -2.30 2.49 12.28
N THR A 83 -1.12 2.07 11.81
CA THR A 83 0.12 2.20 12.60
C THR A 83 0.45 3.68 12.85
N LYS A 84 0.26 4.57 11.87
CA LYS A 84 0.45 6.03 12.03
C LYS A 84 -0.57 6.63 13.00
N LEU A 85 -1.84 6.24 12.92
CA LEU A 85 -2.89 6.69 13.85
C LEU A 85 -2.65 6.19 15.27
N ASP A 86 -2.31 4.91 15.44
CA ASP A 86 -1.97 4.30 16.72
C ASP A 86 -0.76 5.00 17.36
N SER A 87 0.23 5.39 16.55
CA SER A 87 1.40 6.16 16.99
C SER A 87 1.00 7.56 17.48
N ALA A 88 0.16 8.28 16.72
CA ALA A 88 -0.31 9.61 17.11
C ALA A 88 -1.12 9.58 18.42
N ASN A 89 -2.04 8.61 18.55
CA ASN A 89 -2.86 8.44 19.74
C ASN A 89 -2.02 8.04 20.97
N ARG A 90 -0.97 7.24 20.77
CA ARG A 90 -0.02 6.88 21.83
C ARG A 90 0.74 8.09 22.34
N ILE A 91 1.25 8.94 21.44
CA ILE A 91 1.95 10.18 21.82
C ILE A 91 1.01 11.09 22.62
N GLU A 92 -0.22 11.31 22.15
CA GLU A 92 -1.21 12.13 22.84
C GLU A 92 -1.55 11.58 24.24
N LYS A 93 -1.70 10.25 24.36
CA LYS A 93 -1.92 9.60 25.65
C LYS A 93 -0.76 9.77 26.63
N ILE A 94 0.49 9.71 26.15
CA ILE A 94 1.67 9.91 27.00
C ILE A 94 1.72 11.35 27.50
N ILE A 95 1.46 12.33 26.63
CA ILE A 95 1.39 13.75 27.00
C ILE A 95 0.36 13.96 28.12
N THR A 96 -0.85 13.43 27.95
CA THR A 96 -1.95 13.63 28.92
C THR A 96 -1.68 12.97 30.28
N ILE A 97 -1.02 11.82 30.32
CA ILE A 97 -0.83 11.05 31.56
C ILE A 97 0.50 11.37 32.25
N HIS A 98 1.58 11.59 31.50
CA HIS A 98 2.95 11.68 32.03
C HIS A 98 3.65 13.02 31.71
N GLY A 99 2.99 13.91 30.96
CA GLY A 99 3.55 15.20 30.56
C GLY A 99 4.41 15.15 29.29
N GLU A 100 4.80 16.32 28.78
CA GLU A 100 5.52 16.45 27.51
C GLU A 100 6.93 15.83 27.54
N GLN A 101 7.65 15.94 28.67
CA GLN A 101 9.01 15.41 28.80
C GLN A 101 9.05 13.89 28.57
N ALA A 102 8.09 13.16 29.14
CA ALA A 102 7.97 11.72 28.97
C ALA A 102 7.60 11.32 27.53
N ALA A 103 6.87 12.17 26.81
CA ALA A 103 6.58 11.95 25.39
C ALA A 103 7.82 12.17 24.51
N VAL A 104 8.66 13.16 24.83
CA VAL A 104 9.95 13.36 24.16
C VAL A 104 10.88 12.16 24.36
N ASP A 105 10.96 11.65 25.59
CA ASP A 105 11.79 10.47 25.89
C ASP A 105 11.28 9.21 25.18
N ASP A 106 9.97 9.01 25.08
CA ASP A 106 9.39 7.90 24.33
C ASP A 106 9.65 8.02 22.81
N ILE A 107 9.54 9.23 22.26
CA ILE A 107 9.84 9.50 20.86
C ILE A 107 11.32 9.23 20.57
N ASN A 108 12.23 9.66 21.45
CA ASN A 108 13.66 9.45 21.28
C ASN A 108 14.07 7.97 21.40
N ASN A 109 13.41 7.19 22.28
CA ASN A 109 13.71 5.77 22.48
C ASN A 109 13.07 4.85 21.42
N ARG A 110 11.92 5.23 20.86
CA ARG A 110 11.15 4.37 19.91
C ARG A 110 10.94 5.01 18.54
N ASN A 111 11.63 6.11 18.24
CA ASN A 111 11.38 6.98 17.07
C ASN A 111 9.92 7.40 16.91
N GLY A 112 9.14 7.42 18.00
CA GLY A 112 7.71 7.75 17.99
C GLY A 112 6.82 6.80 17.16
N LYS A 113 7.29 5.60 16.81
CA LYS A 113 6.56 4.65 15.96
C LYS A 113 5.96 3.50 16.76
N SER A 114 4.67 3.24 16.54
CA SER A 114 4.04 1.97 16.89
C SER A 114 4.61 0.84 16.02
N ILE A 115 4.68 -0.36 16.60
CA ILE A 115 5.20 -1.55 15.92
C ILE A 115 4.26 -1.89 14.76
N ALA A 116 4.83 -2.12 13.57
CA ALA A 116 4.05 -2.56 12.41
C ALA A 116 3.42 -3.93 12.69
N ARG A 117 2.13 -4.07 12.38
CA ARG A 117 1.41 -5.33 12.59
C ARG A 117 2.02 -6.43 11.70
N PRO A 118 2.14 -7.70 12.17
CA PRO A 118 2.70 -8.78 11.36
C PRO A 118 2.04 -8.95 9.99
N ILE A 119 0.75 -8.64 9.88
CA ILE A 119 -0.02 -8.68 8.63
C ILE A 119 0.55 -7.75 7.55
N TYR A 120 1.22 -6.65 7.92
CA TYR A 120 1.90 -5.74 6.99
C TYR A 120 2.97 -6.46 6.19
N TYR A 121 3.86 -7.19 6.88
CA TYR A 121 4.99 -7.88 6.26
C TYR A 121 4.51 -9.01 5.34
N TRP A 122 3.49 -9.77 5.78
CA TRP A 122 2.86 -10.80 4.96
C TRP A 122 2.21 -10.20 3.72
N ALA A 123 1.45 -9.11 3.87
CA ALA A 123 0.81 -8.45 2.74
C ALA A 123 1.84 -7.90 1.75
N GLN A 124 2.96 -7.34 2.22
CA GLN A 124 4.05 -6.86 1.39
C GLN A 124 4.71 -7.98 0.59
N TYR A 125 4.96 -9.13 1.22
CA TYR A 125 5.51 -10.29 0.54
C TYR A 125 4.57 -10.82 -0.56
N VAL A 126 3.28 -10.98 -0.22
CA VAL A 126 2.24 -11.40 -1.18
C VAL A 126 2.11 -10.41 -2.33
N PHE A 127 2.17 -9.10 -2.05
CA PHE A 127 2.11 -8.05 -3.06
C PHE A 127 3.21 -8.21 -4.11
N HIS A 128 4.47 -8.34 -3.68
CA HIS A 128 5.60 -8.44 -4.60
C HIS A 128 5.55 -9.72 -5.45
N ILE A 129 5.19 -10.86 -4.83
CA ILE A 129 5.10 -12.13 -5.56
C ILE A 129 3.95 -12.11 -6.56
N SER A 130 2.77 -11.68 -6.13
CA SER A 130 1.59 -11.66 -7.00
C SER A 130 1.76 -10.69 -8.17
N PHE A 131 2.44 -9.56 -7.94
CA PHE A 131 2.81 -8.64 -9.00
C PHE A 131 3.78 -9.28 -10.01
N GLY A 132 4.85 -9.92 -9.54
CA GLY A 132 5.81 -10.62 -10.40
C GLY A 132 5.18 -11.75 -11.22
N LEU A 133 4.27 -12.52 -10.60
CA LEU A 133 3.51 -13.57 -11.29
C LEU A 133 2.57 -12.99 -12.35
N SER A 134 1.84 -11.91 -12.02
CA SER A 134 0.95 -11.24 -12.97
C SER A 134 1.69 -10.79 -14.23
N LEU A 135 2.83 -10.11 -14.06
CA LEU A 135 3.70 -9.70 -15.16
C LEU A 135 4.18 -10.89 -15.98
N SER A 136 4.66 -11.94 -15.32
CA SER A 136 5.18 -13.15 -15.99
C SER A 136 4.11 -13.84 -16.84
N PHE A 137 2.88 -13.98 -16.32
CA PHE A 137 1.78 -14.58 -17.06
C PHE A 137 1.31 -13.73 -18.25
N ILE A 138 1.20 -12.41 -18.07
CA ILE A 138 0.80 -11.50 -19.14
C ILE A 138 1.85 -11.48 -20.25
N VAL A 139 3.14 -11.38 -19.91
CA VAL A 139 4.24 -11.41 -20.90
C VAL A 139 4.28 -12.75 -21.62
N SER A 140 4.14 -13.87 -20.90
CA SER A 140 4.12 -15.21 -21.51
C SER A 140 2.93 -15.37 -22.46
N PHE A 141 1.76 -14.83 -22.10
CA PHE A 141 0.59 -14.83 -22.97
C PHE A 141 0.81 -14.02 -24.26
N VAL A 142 1.44 -12.86 -24.15
CA VAL A 142 1.78 -12.00 -25.30
C VAL A 142 2.79 -12.70 -26.20
N LEU A 143 3.85 -13.30 -25.66
CA LEU A 143 4.84 -14.04 -26.44
C LEU A 143 4.24 -15.25 -27.17
N SER A 144 3.30 -15.95 -26.54
CA SER A 144 2.64 -17.11 -27.15
C SER A 144 1.55 -16.74 -28.17
N ASN A 145 1.18 -15.47 -28.29
CA ASN A 145 0.16 -14.97 -29.22
C ASN A 145 0.66 -13.87 -30.17
N LEU A 146 1.94 -13.54 -30.14
CA LEU A 146 2.67 -12.88 -31.24
C LEU A 146 2.70 -13.81 -32.45
#